data_AF-A0A7K3B2Q5-F1
#
_entry.id   AF-A0A7K3B2Q5-F1
#
_cell.length_a   1.000
_cell.length_b   1.000
_cell.length_c   1.000
_cell.angle_alpha   90.00
_cell.angle_beta   90.00
_cell.angle_gamma   90.00
#
_symmetry.space_group_name_H-M   'P 1'
#
loop_
_entity.id
_entity.type
_entity.pdbx_description
1 polymer ?
#
loop_
_entity_poly.entity_id
_entity_poly.type
_entity_poly.pdbx_seq_one_letter_code
_entity_poly.pdbx_strand_id
1 'polypeptide(L)'
;MARLAGGDDDTRAEFEGEPQVYRWFFHRDGSDVDIRLVEAKDLRAPDSSGTVLWSGRHDARALARAAVRAFDRVAHELGEEGYASQWGRPFPRTELEALRNGMRTPGSPMRPQPPQRP
;
A
#
# COMPACT_ATOMS: atom_id res chain seq x y z
N MET A 1 -1.09 -1.19 2.61
CA MET A 1 -0.92 -2.58 2.10
C MET A 1 -1.46 -3.64 3.06
N ALA A 2 -0.97 -3.76 4.30
CA ALA A 2 -1.52 -4.74 5.27
C ALA A 2 -3.03 -4.54 5.53
N ARG A 3 -3.48 -3.28 5.60
CA ARG A 3 -4.90 -2.90 5.67
C ARG A 3 -5.72 -3.40 4.47
N LEU A 4 -5.27 -3.14 3.24
CA LEU A 4 -5.92 -3.65 2.02
C LEU A 4 -5.98 -5.19 2.01
N ALA A 5 -4.89 -5.85 2.39
CA ALA A 5 -4.86 -7.31 2.49
C ALA A 5 -5.78 -7.84 3.60
N GLY A 6 -5.99 -7.05 4.65
CA GLY A 6 -6.91 -7.32 5.75
C GLY A 6 -8.39 -7.06 5.44
N GLY A 7 -8.71 -6.34 4.35
CA GLY A 7 -10.09 -6.11 3.93
C GLY A 7 -10.47 -4.65 3.69
N ASP A 8 -9.64 -3.68 4.07
CA ASP A 8 -9.97 -2.27 3.90
C ASP A 8 -10.06 -1.89 2.41
N ASP A 9 -11.05 -1.06 2.07
CA ASP A 9 -11.27 -0.61 0.69
C ASP A 9 -10.29 0.49 0.27
N ASP A 10 -9.84 1.33 1.21
CA ASP A 10 -8.93 2.44 0.92
C ASP A 10 -7.76 2.48 1.90
N THR A 11 -6.57 2.80 1.38
CA THR A 11 -5.45 3.17 2.22
C THR A 11 -4.50 4.13 1.50
N ARG A 12 -3.69 4.86 2.26
CA ARG A 12 -2.70 5.78 1.71
C ARG A 12 -1.36 5.69 2.44
N ALA A 13 -0.30 6.04 1.74
CA ALA A 13 1.03 6.25 2.29
C ALA A 13 1.63 7.54 1.73
N GLU A 14 2.43 8.24 2.54
CA GLU A 14 3.05 9.52 2.18
C GLU A 14 4.55 9.46 2.37
N PHE A 15 5.29 10.08 1.46
CA PHE A 15 6.75 10.20 1.49
C PHE A 15 7.14 11.66 1.23
N GLU A 16 8.02 12.20 2.07
CA GLU A 16 8.51 13.57 1.93
C GLU A 16 9.61 13.64 0.84
N GLY A 17 9.53 14.67 0.00
CA GLY A 17 10.51 14.98 -1.05
C GLY A 17 10.98 16.44 -1.06
N GLU A 18 10.57 17.25 -0.06
CA GLU A 18 10.94 18.65 0.24
C GLU A 18 11.16 19.58 -1.00
N PRO A 19 10.26 20.54 -1.29
CA PRO A 19 9.01 20.85 -0.57
C PRO A 19 7.85 19.90 -0.91
N GLN A 20 7.96 19.12 -2.01
CA GLN A 20 6.90 18.26 -2.49
C GLN A 20 6.72 16.99 -1.65
N VAL A 21 5.56 16.37 -1.80
CA VAL A 21 5.19 15.12 -1.14
C VAL A 21 4.70 14.13 -2.17
N TYR A 22 5.16 12.89 -2.05
CA TYR A 22 4.68 11.78 -2.86
C TYR A 22 3.61 11.00 -2.08
N ARG A 23 2.41 10.92 -2.65
CA ARG A 23 1.28 10.18 -2.06
C ARG A 23 0.98 8.95 -2.89
N TRP A 24 0.97 7.81 -2.23
CA TRP A 24 0.45 6.57 -2.78
C TRP A 24 -0.97 6.38 -2.29
N PHE A 25 -1.92 6.36 -3.23
CA PHE A 25 -3.31 6.00 -2.99
C PHE A 25 -3.54 4.58 -3.46
N PHE A 26 -4.28 3.81 -2.66
CA PHE A 26 -4.70 2.47 -2.99
C PHE A 26 -6.19 2.34 -2.75
N HIS A 27 -6.93 1.95 -3.77
CA HIS A 27 -8.35 1.67 -3.71
C HIS A 27 -8.60 0.23 -4.14
N ARG A 28 -9.30 -0.55 -3.32
CA ARG A 28 -9.64 -1.93 -3.60
C ARG A 28 -11.00 -2.00 -4.28
N ASP A 29 -11.03 -2.70 -5.41
CA ASP A 29 -12.24 -3.02 -6.16
C ASP A 29 -12.32 -4.55 -6.32
N GLY A 30 -12.98 -5.20 -5.35
CA GLY A 30 -13.06 -6.65 -5.27
C GLY A 30 -11.70 -7.32 -5.04
N SER A 31 -11.22 -8.05 -6.05
CA SER A 31 -9.89 -8.68 -6.04
C SER A 31 -8.79 -7.74 -6.52
N ASP A 32 -9.13 -6.64 -7.17
CA ASP A 32 -8.16 -5.72 -7.75
C ASP A 32 -7.89 -4.55 -6.80
N VAL A 33 -6.75 -3.90 -7.02
CA VAL A 33 -6.35 -2.65 -6.37
C VAL A 33 -5.93 -1.67 -7.45
N ASP A 34 -6.58 -0.53 -7.49
CA ASP A 34 -6.16 0.65 -8.23
C ASP A 34 -5.14 1.43 -7.38
N ILE A 35 -3.97 1.68 -7.94
CA ILE A 35 -2.87 2.39 -7.30
C ILE A 35 -2.62 3.68 -8.06
N ARG A 36 -2.42 4.78 -7.34
CA ARG A 36 -1.98 6.06 -7.90
C ARG A 36 -0.82 6.62 -7.10
N LEU A 37 0.25 6.99 -7.79
CA LEU A 37 1.34 7.80 -7.27
C LEU A 37 1.11 9.25 -7.69
N VAL A 38 0.93 10.13 -6.71
CA VAL A 38 0.65 11.55 -6.92
C VAL A 38 1.77 12.38 -6.30
N GLU A 39 2.29 13.33 -7.06
CA GLU A 39 3.13 14.41 -6.52
C GLU A 39 2.23 15.57 -6.12
N ALA A 40 2.31 15.95 -4.85
CA ALA A 40 1.60 17.08 -4.27
C ALA A 40 2.60 18.18 -3.89
N LYS A 41 2.13 19.43 -3.96
CA LYS A 41 2.98 20.62 -3.73
C LYS A 41 3.62 20.64 -2.34
N ASP A 42 2.87 20.21 -1.32
CA ASP A 42 3.28 20.14 0.08
C ASP A 42 2.34 19.21 0.86
N LEU A 43 2.62 19.00 2.15
CA LEU A 43 1.80 18.16 3.04
C LEU A 43 0.35 18.67 3.22
N ARG A 44 0.09 19.96 3.02
CA ARG A 44 -1.23 20.60 3.22
C ARG A 44 -2.11 20.55 1.98
N ALA A 45 -1.52 20.28 0.81
CA ALA A 45 -2.25 20.16 -0.43
C ALA A 45 -3.35 19.09 -0.32
N PRO A 46 -4.62 19.37 -0.69
CA PRO A 46 -5.68 18.36 -0.70
C PRO A 46 -5.31 17.09 -1.47
N ASP A 47 -5.87 15.93 -1.11
CA ASP A 47 -5.62 14.66 -1.81
C ASP A 47 -6.09 14.69 -3.28
N SER A 48 -7.09 15.50 -3.60
CA SER A 48 -7.56 15.75 -4.97
C SER A 48 -6.66 16.71 -5.75
N SER A 49 -5.70 17.34 -5.09
CA SER A 49 -4.74 18.27 -5.70
C SER A 49 -3.37 17.59 -5.83
N GLY A 50 -2.82 17.61 -7.03
CA GLY A 50 -1.54 17.00 -7.32
C GLY A 50 -1.50 16.41 -8.72
N THR A 51 -0.31 16.10 -9.18
CA THR A 51 -0.08 15.51 -10.50
C THR A 51 0.10 14.00 -10.35
N VAL A 52 -0.72 13.22 -11.05
CA VAL A 52 -0.53 11.77 -11.12
C VAL A 52 0.74 11.50 -11.91
N LEU A 53 1.77 10.99 -11.24
CA LEU A 53 3.02 10.57 -11.87
C LEU A 53 2.89 9.17 -12.48
N TRP A 54 2.10 8.31 -11.81
CA TRP A 54 1.88 6.95 -12.25
C TRP A 54 0.55 6.40 -11.71
N SER A 55 -0.09 5.51 -12.47
CA SER A 55 -1.23 4.72 -12.03
C SER A 55 -1.19 3.31 -12.61
N GLY A 56 -1.83 2.38 -11.91
CA GLY A 56 -1.93 0.99 -12.34
C GLY A 56 -3.02 0.23 -11.59
N ARG A 57 -3.55 -0.83 -12.20
CA ARG A 57 -4.53 -1.76 -11.62
C ARG A 57 -3.92 -3.14 -11.53
N HIS A 58 -4.01 -3.77 -10.35
CA HIS A 58 -3.35 -5.05 -10.09
C HIS A 58 -4.19 -5.94 -9.17
N ASP A 59 -4.10 -7.26 -9.32
CA ASP A 59 -4.65 -8.20 -8.34
C ASP A 59 -4.02 -7.96 -6.95
N ALA A 60 -4.86 -7.79 -5.93
CA ALA A 60 -4.47 -7.44 -4.57
C ALA A 60 -3.47 -8.46 -3.99
N ARG A 61 -3.71 -9.75 -4.27
CA ARG A 61 -2.84 -10.82 -3.78
C ARG A 61 -1.51 -10.85 -4.52
N ALA A 62 -1.50 -10.64 -5.83
CA ALA A 62 -0.28 -10.55 -6.63
C ALA A 62 0.58 -9.37 -6.18
N LEU A 63 -0.03 -8.22 -5.95
CA LEU A 63 0.63 -7.02 -5.42
C LEU A 63 1.23 -7.27 -4.04
N ALA A 64 0.45 -7.84 -3.11
CA ALA A 64 0.93 -8.18 -1.77
C ALA A 64 2.10 -9.19 -1.81
N ARG A 65 2.01 -10.23 -2.65
CA ARG A 65 3.11 -11.18 -2.86
C ARG A 65 4.36 -10.51 -3.43
N ALA A 66 4.20 -9.58 -4.37
CA ALA A 66 5.32 -8.84 -4.95
C ALA A 66 6.02 -7.98 -3.90
N ALA A 67 5.26 -7.29 -3.04
CA ALA A 67 5.81 -6.51 -1.94
C ALA A 67 6.59 -7.39 -0.95
N VAL A 68 6.03 -8.52 -0.51
CA VAL A 68 6.74 -9.45 0.39
C VAL A 68 8.05 -9.93 -0.24
N ARG A 69 8.02 -10.36 -1.50
CA ARG A 69 9.25 -10.82 -2.19
C ARG A 69 10.32 -9.73 -2.31
N ALA A 70 9.91 -8.47 -2.51
CA ALA A 70 10.85 -7.36 -2.57
C ALA A 70 11.55 -7.16 -1.23
N PHE A 71 10.81 -7.19 -0.11
CA PHE A 71 11.40 -7.11 1.22
C PHE A 71 12.22 -8.34 1.60
N ASP A 72 11.80 -9.55 1.21
CA ASP A 72 12.58 -10.77 1.42
C ASP A 72 13.94 -10.68 0.71
N ARG A 73 13.98 -10.10 -0.50
CA ARG A 73 15.24 -9.85 -1.22
C ARG A 73 16.12 -8.85 -0.49
N VAL A 74 15.55 -7.74 -0.04
CA VAL A 74 16.27 -6.72 0.74
C VAL A 74 16.87 -7.33 2.01
N ALA A 75 16.09 -8.14 2.75
CA ALA A 75 16.59 -8.84 3.93
C ALA A 75 17.68 -9.86 3.59
N HIS A 76 17.58 -10.54 2.45
CA HIS A 76 18.60 -11.48 2.00
C HIS A 76 19.93 -10.79 1.61
N GLU A 77 19.84 -9.65 0.93
CA GLU A 77 21.00 -8.94 0.38
C GLU A 77 21.70 -8.04 1.42
N LEU A 78 20.93 -7.37 2.28
CA LEU A 78 21.46 -6.36 3.22
C LEU A 78 21.37 -6.78 4.69
N GLY A 79 20.53 -7.76 5.02
CA GLY A 79 20.12 -8.00 6.39
C GLY A 79 19.26 -6.87 6.95
N GLU A 80 18.66 -7.10 8.12
CA GLU A 80 17.80 -6.09 8.76
C GLU A 80 18.60 -4.90 9.32
N GLU A 81 19.82 -5.14 9.80
CA GLU A 81 20.73 -4.07 10.23
C GLU A 81 21.17 -3.20 9.05
N GLY A 82 21.53 -3.80 7.91
CA GLY A 82 21.88 -3.06 6.70
C GLY A 82 20.72 -2.23 6.17
N TYR A 83 19.50 -2.76 6.24
CA TYR A 83 18.29 -1.99 5.96
C TYR A 83 18.17 -0.78 6.91
N ALA A 84 18.32 -1.00 8.22
CA ALA A 84 18.21 0.08 9.20
C ALA A 84 19.27 1.16 8.99
N SER A 85 20.50 0.78 8.66
CA SER A 85 21.57 1.73 8.32
C SER A 85 21.27 2.53 7.06
N GLN A 86 20.70 1.89 6.02
CA GLN A 86 20.44 2.56 4.74
C GLN A 86 19.21 3.48 4.78
N TRP A 87 18.14 3.08 5.47
CA TRP A 87 16.87 3.82 5.48
C TRP A 87 16.58 4.54 6.81
N GLY A 88 17.43 4.40 7.82
CA GLY A 88 17.28 5.05 9.12
C GLY A 88 16.05 4.58 9.91
N ARG A 89 15.47 3.43 9.56
CA ARG A 89 14.26 2.88 10.18
C ARG A 89 14.36 1.35 10.34
N PRO A 90 13.76 0.76 11.39
CA PRO A 90 13.76 -0.69 11.55
C PRO A 90 13.14 -1.41 10.35
N PHE A 91 13.63 -2.61 10.06
CA PHE A 91 13.03 -3.47 9.05
C PHE A 91 11.56 -3.80 9.45
N PRO A 92 10.58 -3.65 8.55
CA PRO A 92 9.16 -3.70 8.88
C PRO A 92 8.62 -5.13 8.99
N ARG A 93 9.19 -5.93 9.90
CA ARG A 93 8.87 -7.36 10.06
C ARG A 93 7.40 -7.56 10.42
N THR A 94 6.89 -6.79 11.38
CA THR A 94 5.50 -6.88 11.86
C THR A 94 4.50 -6.62 10.73
N GLU A 95 4.74 -5.60 9.92
CA GLU A 95 3.88 -5.24 8.79
C GLU A 95 3.93 -6.30 7.68
N LEU A 96 5.11 -6.89 7.43
CA LEU A 96 5.26 -7.97 6.46
C LEU A 96 4.57 -9.26 6.92
N GLU A 97 4.64 -9.59 8.21
CA GLU A 97 3.91 -10.71 8.80
C GLU A 97 2.39 -10.48 8.73
N ALA A 98 1.92 -9.28 9.05
CA ALA A 98 0.52 -8.91 8.89
C ALA A 98 0.07 -9.04 7.43
N LEU A 99 0.90 -8.62 6.47
CA LEU A 99 0.63 -8.77 5.04
C LEU A 99 0.58 -10.25 4.62
N ARG A 100 1.51 -11.08 5.11
CA ARG A 100 1.52 -12.54 4.87
C ARG A 100 0.25 -13.20 5.43
N ASN A 101 -0.19 -12.80 6.61
CA ASN A 101 -1.38 -13.34 7.25
C ASN A 101 -2.66 -12.90 6.53
N GLY A 102 -2.76 -11.62 6.14
CA GLY A 102 -3.90 -11.10 5.37
C GLY A 102 -4.09 -11.83 4.03
N MET A 103 -3.00 -12.24 3.37
CA MET A 103 -3.09 -13.04 2.14
C MET A 103 -3.65 -14.45 2.34
N ARG A 104 -3.48 -15.04 3.53
CA ARG A 104 -3.94 -16.42 3.84
C ARG A 104 -5.43 -16.48 4.14
N THR A 105 -6.01 -15.40 4.66
CA THR A 105 -7.45 -15.31 4.92
C THR A 105 -8.17 -15.07 3.58
N PRO A 106 -9.08 -15.96 3.13
CA PRO A 106 -9.94 -15.65 2.00
C PRO A 106 -10.82 -14.46 2.38
N GLY A 107 -10.80 -13.40 1.58
CA GLY A 107 -11.78 -12.33 1.71
C GLY A 107 -13.17 -12.93 1.58
N SER A 108 -14.01 -12.82 2.61
CA SER A 108 -15.43 -13.13 2.50
C SER A 108 -16.00 -12.34 1.32
N PRO A 109 -16.80 -12.95 0.42
CA PRO A 109 -17.46 -12.18 -0.62
C PRO A 109 -18.36 -11.14 0.04
N MET A 110 -18.04 -9.87 -0.19
CA MET A 110 -18.85 -8.74 0.22
C MET A 110 -20.22 -8.90 -0.44
N ARG A 111 -21.25 -9.17 0.36
CA ARG A 111 -22.64 -9.11 -0.12
C ARG A 111 -22.92 -7.67 -0.54
N PRO A 112 -23.40 -7.41 -1.77
CA PRO A 112 -23.84 -6.07 -2.14
C PRO A 112 -24.93 -5.64 -1.17
N GLN A 113 -24.72 -4.50 -0.50
CA GLN A 113 -25.72 -3.89 0.36
C GLN A 113 -26.81 -3.31 -0.56
N PRO A 114 -28.08 -3.71 -0.43
CA PRO A 114 -29.14 -3.16 -1.27
C PRO A 114 -29.26 -1.66 -1.03
N PRO A 115 -29.59 -0.87 -2.08
CA PRO A 115 -29.69 0.58 -1.96
C PRO A 115 -30.70 0.95 -0.90
N GLN A 116 -30.26 1.75 0.09
CA GLN A 116 -31.15 2.41 1.03
C GLN A 116 -32.03 3.36 0.21
N ARG A 117 -33.33 3.06 0.14
CA ARG A 117 -34.31 3.96 -0.48
C ARG A 117 -34.49 5.21 0.41
N PRO A 118 -34.78 6.37 -0.21
CA PRO A 118 -34.89 7.66 0.46
C PRO A 118 -36.02 7.73 1.49
#